data_AF-A0A2H1WN79-F1
#
_entry.id   AF-A0A2H1WN79-F1
#
_cell.length_a   1.000
_cell.length_b   1.000
_cell.length_c   1.000
_cell.angle_alpha   90.00
_cell.angle_beta   90.00
_cell.angle_gamma   90.00
#
_symmetry.space_group_name_H-M   'P 1'
#
loop_
_entity.id
_entity.type
_entity.pdbx_description
1 polymer ?
#
loop_
_entity_poly.entity_id
_entity_poly.type
_entity_poly.pdbx_seq_one_letter_code
_entity_poly.pdbx_strand_id
1 'polypeptide(L)'
;YFQMNSFEQFCINYCNEKLQQFFNERILKNEQELYKREGLNVPEIRFVDNQDCIDLIESKNHGIFHLLDEESKLPKPEFSHFTHSVHKQLGANNNR
;
A
#
# COMPACT_ATOMS: atom_id res chain seq x y z
N TYR A 1 -15.99 -14.96 1.05
CA TYR A 1 -14.53 -15.01 0.86
C TYR A 1 -14.23 -15.65 -0.48
N PHE A 2 -13.35 -15.04 -1.28
CA PHE A 2 -12.86 -15.65 -2.52
C PHE A 2 -11.85 -16.76 -2.19
N GLN A 3 -11.88 -17.87 -2.93
CA GLN A 3 -10.92 -18.98 -2.75
C GLN A 3 -9.52 -18.63 -3.27
N MET A 4 -9.43 -17.71 -4.24
CA MET A 4 -8.18 -17.21 -4.80
C MET A 4 -8.37 -15.72 -5.12
N ASN A 5 -7.45 -14.87 -4.64
CA ASN A 5 -7.41 -13.47 -5.03
C ASN A 5 -6.59 -13.35 -6.32
N SER A 6 -7.24 -12.94 -7.41
CA SER A 6 -6.55 -12.68 -8.68
C SER A 6 -5.83 -11.34 -8.65
N PHE A 7 -5.09 -11.03 -9.73
CA PHE A 7 -4.42 -9.75 -9.90
C PHE A 7 -5.39 -8.57 -9.86
N GLU A 8 -6.60 -8.72 -10.43
CA GLU A 8 -7.64 -7.69 -10.37
C GLU A 8 -8.04 -7.40 -8.93
N GLN A 9 -8.21 -8.44 -8.11
CA GLN A 9 -8.55 -8.27 -6.70
C GLN A 9 -7.41 -7.62 -5.93
N PHE A 10 -6.15 -7.92 -6.28
CA PHE A 10 -4.99 -7.22 -5.75
C PHE A 10 -5.02 -5.72 -6.10
N CYS A 11 -5.32 -5.34 -7.35
CA CYS A 11 -5.47 -3.95 -7.76
C CYS A 11 -6.64 -3.23 -7.06
N ILE A 12 -7.76 -3.93 -6.84
CA ILE A 12 -8.90 -3.40 -6.06
C ILE A 12 -8.46 -3.11 -4.62
N ASN A 13 -7.75 -4.04 -3.99
CA ASN A 13 -7.25 -3.87 -2.63
C ASN A 13 -6.26 -2.71 -2.56
N TYR A 14 -5.33 -2.61 -3.51
CA TYR A 14 -4.40 -1.49 -3.62
C TYR A 14 -5.12 -0.13 -3.75
N CYS A 15 -6.18 -0.06 -4.57
CA CYS A 15 -7.00 1.14 -4.69
C CYS A 15 -7.65 1.52 -3.34
N ASN A 16 -8.17 0.54 -2.60
CA ASN A 16 -8.75 0.77 -1.28
C ASN A 16 -7.70 1.29 -0.28
N GLU A 17 -6.46 0.78 -0.32
CA GLU A 17 -5.37 1.30 0.51
C GLU A 17 -5.07 2.78 0.19
N LYS A 18 -4.99 3.16 -1.09
CA LYS A 18 -4.81 4.57 -1.50
C LYS A 18 -5.97 5.46 -1.05
N LEU A 19 -7.22 4.96 -1.11
CA LEU A 19 -8.40 5.69 -0.63
C LEU A 19 -8.38 5.88 0.89
N GLN A 20 -7.96 4.85 1.63
CA GLN A 20 -7.81 4.92 3.08
C GLN A 20 -6.72 5.94 3.48
N GLN A 21 -5.56 5.92 2.81
CA GLN A 21 -4.50 6.91 3.02
C GLN A 21 -5.04 8.33 2.79
N PHE A 22 -5.70 8.54 1.65
CA PHE A 22 -6.26 9.85 1.31
C PHE A 22 -7.29 10.32 2.35
N PHE A 23 -8.18 9.43 2.79
CA PHE A 23 -9.16 9.74 3.83
C PHE A 23 -8.49 10.14 5.15
N ASN A 24 -7.50 9.37 5.59
CA ASN A 24 -6.77 9.62 6.83
C ASN A 24 -5.98 10.94 6.78
N GLU A 25 -5.23 11.18 5.72
CA GLU A 25 -4.36 12.35 5.61
C GLU A 25 -5.11 13.66 5.32
N ARG A 26 -6.17 13.59 4.50
CA ARG A 26 -6.87 14.80 4.04
C ARG A 26 -8.13 15.06 4.85
N ILE A 27 -8.99 14.08 4.99
CA ILE A 27 -10.32 14.32 5.58
C ILE A 27 -10.20 14.42 7.09
N LEU A 28 -9.63 13.40 7.75
CA LEU A 28 -9.52 13.40 9.22
C LEU A 28 -8.62 14.52 9.74
N LYS A 29 -7.49 14.79 9.07
CA LYS A 29 -6.59 15.87 9.46
C LYS A 29 -7.26 17.24 9.35
N ASN A 30 -7.93 17.53 8.23
CA ASN A 30 -8.63 18.80 8.05
C ASN A 30 -9.76 18.97 9.07
N GLU A 31 -10.47 17.88 9.39
CA GLU A 31 -11.56 17.89 10.37
C GLU A 31 -11.04 18.18 11.79
N GLN A 32 -9.92 17.58 12.18
CA GLN A 32 -9.27 17.91 13.45
C GLN A 32 -8.72 19.33 13.51
N GLU A 33 -8.18 19.84 12.40
CA GLU A 33 -7.75 21.25 12.30
C GLU A 33 -8.94 22.21 12.44
N LEU A 34 -10.10 21.85 11.88
CA LEU A 34 -11.35 22.60 12.05
C LEU A 34 -11.82 22.57 13.51
N TYR A 35 -11.82 21.41 14.16
CA TYR A 35 -12.19 21.30 15.58
C TYR A 35 -11.27 22.13 16.48
N LYS A 36 -9.96 22.13 16.22
CA LYS A 36 -8.98 22.98 16.93
C LYS A 36 -9.26 24.47 16.71
N ARG A 37 -9.63 24.87 15.48
CA ARG A 37 -9.96 26.27 15.14
C ARG A 37 -11.23 26.76 15.83
N GLU A 38 -12.26 25.92 15.90
CA GLU A 38 -13.56 26.23 16.51
C GLU A 38 -13.55 26.10 18.04
N GLY A 39 -12.42 25.68 18.65
CA GLY A 39 -12.28 25.52 20.09
C GLY A 39 -13.09 24.34 20.66
N LEU A 40 -13.39 23.34 19.83
CA LEU A 40 -14.11 22.14 20.27
C LEU A 40 -13.14 21.17 20.95
N ASN A 41 -13.45 20.78 22.20
CA ASN A 41 -12.69 19.79 22.97
C ASN A 41 -12.97 18.34 22.50
N VAL A 42 -12.79 18.07 21.20
CA VAL A 42 -12.87 16.72 20.66
C VAL A 42 -11.50 16.05 20.83
N PRO A 43 -11.42 14.81 21.38
CA PRO A 43 -10.17 14.10 21.50
C PRO A 43 -9.55 13.80 20.12
N GLU A 44 -8.22 13.89 20.04
CA GLU A 44 -7.48 13.60 18.81
C GLU A 44 -7.67 12.12 18.42
N ILE A 45 -8.18 11.88 17.22
CA ILE A 45 -8.33 10.52 16.68
C ILE A 45 -7.00 10.11 16.08
N ARG A 46 -6.39 9.06 16.64
CA ARG A 46 -5.22 8.39 16.06
C ARG A 46 -5.70 7.36 15.05
N PHE A 47 -5.21 7.44 13.82
CA PHE A 47 -5.47 6.46 12.77
C PHE A 47 -4.23 5.61 12.52
N VAL A 48 -4.43 4.42 11.96
CA VAL A 48 -3.35 3.54 11.52
C VAL A 48 -2.86 4.04 10.17
N ASP A 49 -1.55 4.30 10.08
CA ASP A 49 -0.89 4.63 8.82
C ASP A 49 -0.72 3.35 7.99
N ASN A 50 -1.14 3.39 6.72
CA ASN A 50 -1.01 2.31 5.77
C ASN A 50 0.05 2.60 4.68
N GLN A 51 0.85 3.66 4.86
CA GLN A 51 1.90 4.04 3.91
C GLN A 51 2.91 2.92 3.67
N ASP A 52 3.29 2.15 4.69
CA ASP A 52 4.21 1.02 4.54
C ASP A 52 3.67 -0.05 3.56
N CYS A 53 2.36 -0.31 3.61
CA CYS A 53 1.69 -1.25 2.71
C CYS A 53 1.66 -0.69 1.27
N ILE A 54 1.33 0.59 1.14
CA ILE A 54 1.29 1.29 -0.16
C ILE A 54 2.69 1.29 -0.79
N ASP A 55 3.72 1.66 -0.04
CA ASP A 55 5.11 1.71 -0.49
C ASP A 55 5.61 0.33 -0.93
N LEU A 56 5.25 -0.72 -0.21
CA LEU A 56 5.57 -2.09 -0.59
C LEU A 56 5.00 -2.45 -1.97
N ILE A 57 3.82 -1.93 -2.31
CA ILE A 57 3.16 -2.19 -3.59
C ILE A 57 3.69 -1.28 -4.71
N GLU A 58 3.76 0.04 -4.48
CA GLU A 58 3.98 1.06 -5.52
C GLU A 58 5.40 1.65 -5.59
N SER A 59 6.31 1.29 -4.69
CA SER A 59 7.66 1.84 -4.68
C SER A 59 8.34 1.71 -6.04
N LYS A 60 8.82 2.84 -6.56
CA LYS A 60 9.33 2.96 -7.94
C LYS A 60 10.52 2.07 -8.25
N ASN A 61 11.31 1.70 -7.24
CA ASN A 61 12.56 0.96 -7.44
C ASN A 61 12.49 -0.48 -6.90
N HIS A 62 11.58 -0.77 -5.97
CA HIS A 62 11.54 -2.06 -5.26
C HIS A 62 10.12 -2.56 -4.97
N GLY A 63 9.08 -1.86 -5.43
CA GLY A 63 7.69 -2.25 -5.18
C GLY A 63 7.26 -3.48 -5.98
N ILE A 64 6.20 -4.14 -5.54
CA ILE A 64 5.63 -5.30 -6.22
C ILE A 64 5.32 -4.99 -7.69
N PHE A 65 4.74 -3.82 -8.00
CA PHE A 65 4.45 -3.45 -9.38
C PHE A 65 5.70 -3.23 -10.23
N HIS A 66 6.76 -2.66 -9.66
CA HIS A 66 8.03 -2.50 -10.36
C HIS A 66 8.64 -3.87 -10.70
N LEU A 67 8.66 -4.80 -9.74
CA LEU A 67 9.18 -6.15 -9.97
C LEU A 67 8.34 -6.93 -10.99
N LEU A 68 7.02 -6.73 -10.99
CA LEU A 68 6.13 -7.34 -11.97
C LEU A 68 6.39 -6.79 -13.39
N ASP A 69 6.61 -5.48 -13.50
CA ASP A 69 6.94 -4.82 -14.77
C ASP A 69 8.28 -5.30 -15.32
N GLU A 70 9.31 -5.40 -14.46
CA GLU A 70 10.63 -5.92 -14.86
C GLU A 70 10.57 -7.39 -15.30
N GLU A 71 9.84 -8.24 -14.58
CA GLU A 71 9.62 -9.64 -14.99
C GLU A 71 8.97 -9.72 -16.38
N SER A 72 7.94 -8.89 -16.62
CA SER A 72 7.19 -8.91 -17.87
C SER A 72 8.02 -8.55 -19.11
N LYS A 73 9.14 -7.84 -18.92
CA LYS A 73 10.07 -7.44 -19.98
C LYS A 73 11.17 -8.47 -20.25
N LEU A 74 11.31 -9.51 -19.42
CA LEU A 74 12.31 -10.54 -19.63
C LEU A 74 12.02 -11.34 -20.91
N PRO A 75 13.05 -11.87 -21.59
CA PRO A 75 12.86 -12.73 -22.77
C PRO A 75 12.03 -13.99 -22.49
N LYS A 76 12.01 -14.42 -21.22
CA LYS A 76 11.26 -15.58 -20.71
C LYS A 76 10.72 -15.25 -19.31
N PRO A 77 9.53 -14.63 -19.21
CA PRO A 77 8.93 -14.33 -17.91
C PRO A 77 8.45 -15.62 -17.23
N GLU A 78 8.75 -15.79 -15.94
CA GLU A 78 8.31 -16.94 -15.15
C GLU A 78 7.74 -16.49 -13.79
N PHE A 79 6.51 -16.94 -13.48
CA PHE A 79 5.85 -16.58 -12.22
C PHE A 79 6.65 -16.98 -10.97
N SER A 80 7.37 -18.12 -11.04
CA SER A 80 8.23 -18.61 -9.97
C SER A 80 9.42 -17.67 -9.71
N HIS A 81 10.01 -17.13 -10.77
CA HIS A 81 11.10 -16.16 -10.68
C HIS A 81 10.61 -14.83 -10.10
N PHE A 82 9.45 -14.35 -10.54
CA PHE A 82 8.79 -13.17 -9.95
C PHE A 82 8.53 -13.36 -8.44
N THR A 83 7.86 -14.44 -8.05
CA THR A 83 7.53 -14.69 -6.63
C THR A 83 8.80 -14.80 -5.77
N HIS A 84 9.84 -15.48 -6.26
CA HIS A 84 11.13 -15.54 -5.56
C HIS A 84 11.77 -14.17 -5.41
N SER A 85 11.77 -13.35 -6.47
CA SER A 85 12.33 -11.99 -6.46
C SER A 85 11.60 -11.07 -5.48
N VAL A 86 10.26 -11.12 -5.47
CA VAL A 86 9.40 -10.40 -4.51
C VAL A 86 9.76 -10.80 -3.08
N HIS A 87 9.78 -12.10 -2.76
CA HIS A 87 10.09 -12.55 -1.40
C HIS A 87 11.53 -12.24 -0.98
N LYS A 88 12.50 -12.33 -1.89
CA LYS A 88 13.90 -12.02 -1.60
C LYS A 88 14.11 -10.54 -1.31
N GLN A 89 13.50 -9.66 -2.10
CA GLN A 89 13.71 -8.21 -1.99
C GLN A 89 12.85 -7.58 -0.89
N LEU A 90 11.60 -8.01 -0.74
CA LEU A 90 10.64 -7.44 0.20
C LEU A 90 10.50 -8.24 1.49
N GLY A 91 10.75 -9.56 1.47
CA GLY A 91 10.68 -10.39 2.67
C GLY A 91 11.84 -10.19 3.64
N ALA A 92 12.99 -9.68 3.17
CA ALA A 92 14.13 -9.32 4.01
C ALA A 92 13.90 -8.05 4.86
N ASN A 93 12.85 -7.26 4.55
CA ASN A 93 12.49 -6.06 5.31
C ASN A 93 11.75 -6.35 6.63
N ASN A 94 11.39 -7.61 6.92
CA ASN A 94 10.73 -8.01 8.17
C ASN A 94 11.68 -8.18 9.39
N ASN A 95 12.94 -7.73 9.30
CA ASN A 95 13.93 -7.80 10.38
C ASN A 95 14.37 -6.43 10.92
N ARG A 96 13.52 -5.40 10.83
CA ARG A 96 13.75 -4.10 11.47
C ARG A 96 12.55 -3.68 12.31
#